data_AF-A0A6M0H8D8-F1
#
_entry.id   AF-A0A6M0H8D8-F1
#
_cell.length_a   1.000
_cell.length_b   1.000
_cell.length_c   1.000
_cell.angle_alpha   90.00
_cell.angle_beta   90.00
_cell.angle_gamma   90.00
#
_symmetry.space_group_name_H-M   'P 1'
#
loop_
_entity.id
_entity.type
_entity.pdbx_description
1 polymer ?
#
loop_
_entity_poly.entity_id
_entity_poly.type
_entity_poly.pdbx_seq_one_letter_code
_entity_poly.pdbx_strand_id
1 'polypeptide(L)'
;AVGFDTLKECRGGSLGKLSPDIIENLIYTVKNVSPIDKGFVANTWTCALLALYIEREFGVKVTEEAIRLRLIENNISYKRAQPMPTKFDKAQQEAFKKNTKPTIYFRIFI
;
A
#
# COMPACT_ATOMS: atom_id res chain seq x y z
N ALA A 1 -43.56 -7.58 11.63
CA ALA A 1 -42.70 -6.41 11.37
C ALA A 1 -41.68 -6.81 10.32
N VAL A 2 -41.94 -6.45 9.06
CA VAL A 2 -41.05 -6.71 7.91
C VAL A 2 -40.32 -5.39 7.67
N GLY A 3 -39.02 -5.31 7.94
CA GLY A 3 -38.40 -4.00 8.11
C GLY A 3 -36.88 -3.91 8.03
N PHE A 4 -36.21 -4.80 7.28
CA PHE A 4 -34.79 -4.62 6.95
C PHE A 4 -34.42 -4.95 5.49
N ASP A 5 -35.30 -5.61 4.72
CA ASP A 5 -35.01 -6.01 3.33
C ASP A 5 -34.94 -4.83 2.33
N THR A 6 -35.31 -3.62 2.75
CA THR A 6 -35.29 -2.42 1.91
C THR A 6 -33.98 -1.63 1.97
N LEU A 7 -33.00 -2.06 2.79
CA LEU A 7 -31.65 -1.50 2.80
C LEU A 7 -30.75 -2.14 1.72
N LYS A 8 -31.33 -2.67 0.65
CA LYS A 8 -30.54 -3.04 -0.53
C LYS A 8 -30.09 -1.76 -1.20
N GLU A 9 -28.82 -1.42 -1.00
CA GLU A 9 -28.20 -0.20 -1.52
C GLU A 9 -28.15 -0.24 -3.06
N CYS A 10 -29.17 0.32 -3.72
CA CYS A 10 -29.32 0.37 -5.18
C CYS A 10 -28.47 1.47 -5.85
N ARG A 11 -27.48 2.03 -5.15
CA ARG A 11 -26.51 2.95 -5.73
C ARG A 11 -25.58 2.11 -6.60
N GLY A 12 -26.02 1.81 -7.83
CA GLY A 12 -25.31 1.03 -8.81
C GLY A 12 -23.85 1.46 -8.90
N GLY A 13 -22.99 0.73 -8.20
CA GLY A 13 -21.56 0.96 -8.26
C GLY A 13 -21.10 0.76 -9.69
N SER A 14 -20.21 1.62 -10.17
CA SER A 14 -19.52 1.38 -11.43
C SER A 14 -18.91 -0.03 -11.38
N LEU A 15 -19.24 -0.87 -12.35
CA LEU A 15 -18.58 -2.16 -12.52
C LEU A 15 -17.08 -1.89 -12.52
N GLY A 16 -16.37 -2.47 -11.54
CA GLY A 16 -14.94 -2.27 -11.42
C GLY A 16 -14.29 -2.66 -12.74
N LYS A 17 -13.59 -1.72 -13.39
CA LYS A 17 -12.90 -1.97 -14.67
C LYS A 17 -11.85 -3.08 -14.59
N LEU A 18 -11.48 -3.53 -13.39
CA LEU A 18 -10.64 -4.70 -13.20
C LEU A 18 -11.51 -5.94 -13.04
N SER A 19 -11.31 -6.91 -13.93
CA SER A 19 -11.84 -8.25 -13.71
C SER A 19 -11.19 -8.87 -12.47
N PRO A 20 -11.87 -9.81 -11.80
CA PRO A 20 -11.30 -10.57 -10.68
C PRO A 20 -9.94 -11.20 -11.04
N ASP A 21 -9.81 -11.74 -12.26
CA ASP A 21 -8.57 -12.37 -12.75
C ASP A 21 -7.37 -11.40 -12.76
N ILE A 22 -7.58 -10.15 -13.16
CA ILE A 22 -6.54 -9.10 -13.14
C ILE A 22 -6.14 -8.80 -11.70
N ILE A 23 -7.10 -8.78 -10.78
CA ILE A 23 -6.84 -8.54 -9.36
C ILE A 23 -6.00 -9.70 -8.79
N GLU A 24 -6.38 -10.94 -9.03
CA GLU A 24 -5.62 -12.10 -8.56
C GLU A 24 -4.19 -12.11 -9.10
N ASN A 25 -4.00 -11.81 -10.39
CA ASN A 25 -2.69 -11.69 -11.00
C ASN A 25 -1.86 -10.55 -10.38
N LEU A 26 -2.49 -9.40 -10.14
CA LEU A 26 -1.88 -8.25 -9.48
C LEU A 26 -1.37 -8.65 -8.09
N ILE A 27 -2.21 -9.30 -7.28
CA ILE A 27 -1.83 -9.72 -5.92
C ILE A 27 -0.71 -10.77 -5.96
N TYR A 28 -0.78 -11.74 -6.86
CA TYR A 28 0.28 -12.74 -7.05
C TYR A 28 1.62 -12.07 -7.42
N THR A 29 1.60 -11.15 -8.37
CA THR A 29 2.79 -10.45 -8.88
C THR A 29 3.46 -9.63 -7.78
N VAL A 30 2.68 -8.88 -6.99
CA VAL A 30 3.21 -8.07 -5.88
C VAL A 30 3.88 -8.91 -4.80
N LYS A 31 3.40 -10.14 -4.56
CA LYS A 31 3.92 -11.02 -3.51
C LYS A 31 5.13 -11.87 -3.94
N ASN A 32 5.16 -12.29 -5.20
CA ASN A 32 6.07 -13.36 -5.64
C ASN A 32 7.12 -12.90 -6.67
N VAL A 33 6.94 -11.74 -7.29
CA VAL A 33 7.75 -11.33 -8.44
C VAL A 33 8.37 -9.95 -8.18
N SER A 34 9.63 -9.78 -8.54
CA SER A 34 10.28 -8.46 -8.50
C SER A 34 9.95 -7.67 -9.77
N PRO A 35 9.86 -6.33 -9.72
CA PRO A 35 9.66 -5.57 -10.96
C PRO A 35 10.79 -5.77 -11.98
N ILE A 36 12.00 -6.08 -11.53
CA ILE A 36 13.15 -6.41 -12.39
C ILE A 36 12.85 -7.64 -13.27
N ASP A 37 12.22 -8.67 -12.69
CA ASP A 37 11.86 -9.90 -13.42
C ASP A 37 10.81 -9.63 -14.50
N LYS A 38 10.08 -8.52 -14.38
CA LYS A 38 9.10 -8.03 -15.35
C LYS A 38 9.67 -6.95 -16.28
N GLY A 39 10.98 -6.72 -16.27
CA GLY A 39 11.67 -5.79 -17.16
C GLY A 39 11.60 -4.33 -16.74
N PHE A 40 11.23 -4.02 -15.49
CA PHE A 40 11.28 -2.67 -14.95
C PHE A 40 12.62 -2.39 -14.26
N VAL A 41 13.06 -1.13 -14.28
CA VAL A 41 14.34 -0.70 -13.66
C VAL A 41 14.21 -0.50 -12.14
N ALA A 42 13.01 -0.67 -11.57
CA ALA A 42 12.73 -0.44 -10.15
C ALA A 42 12.90 -1.72 -9.32
N ASN A 43 13.37 -1.57 -8.08
CA ASN A 43 13.56 -2.69 -7.15
C ASN A 43 12.26 -3.09 -6.41
N THR A 44 11.29 -2.17 -6.31
CA THR A 44 10.06 -2.35 -5.53
C THR A 44 8.84 -1.90 -6.32
N TRP A 45 7.74 -2.62 -6.18
CA TRP A 45 6.46 -2.23 -6.77
C TRP A 45 5.92 -0.93 -6.14
N THR A 46 5.61 0.04 -6.99
CA THR A 46 4.82 1.23 -6.64
C THR A 46 3.47 1.18 -7.34
N CYS A 47 2.47 1.92 -6.85
CA CYS A 47 1.14 1.94 -7.48
C CYS A 47 1.22 2.40 -8.95
N ALA A 48 2.06 3.39 -9.26
CA ALA A 48 2.34 3.84 -10.62
C ALA A 48 2.95 2.72 -11.49
N LEU A 49 3.93 1.99 -10.96
CA LEU A 49 4.57 0.88 -11.69
C LEU A 49 3.58 -0.26 -11.97
N LEU A 50 2.71 -0.55 -11.00
CA LEU A 50 1.66 -1.55 -11.14
C LEU A 50 0.60 -1.13 -12.16
N ALA A 51 0.29 0.17 -12.25
CA ALA A 51 -0.62 0.69 -13.28
C ALA A 51 -0.05 0.46 -14.68
N LEU A 52 1.24 0.78 -14.87
CA LEU A 52 1.95 0.52 -16.12
C LEU A 52 2.04 -0.97 -16.44
N TYR A 53 2.27 -1.81 -15.43
CA TYR A 53 2.26 -3.26 -15.60
C TYR A 53 0.91 -3.77 -16.09
N ILE A 54 -0.20 -3.34 -15.46
CA ILE A 54 -1.54 -3.77 -15.88
C ILE A 54 -1.85 -3.27 -17.30
N GLU A 55 -1.49 -2.05 -17.63
CA GLU A 55 -1.69 -1.51 -18.99
C GLU A 55 -0.90 -2.32 -20.02
N ARG A 56 0.35 -2.71 -19.71
CA ARG A 56 1.21 -3.49 -20.60
C ARG A 56 0.73 -4.92 -20.83
N GLU A 57 0.32 -5.62 -19.77
CA GLU A 57 -0.04 -7.05 -19.85
C GLU A 57 -1.51 -7.26 -20.27
N PHE A 58 -2.41 -6.38 -19.86
CA PHE A 58 -3.86 -6.56 -20.05
C PHE A 58 -4.50 -5.49 -20.95
N GLY A 59 -3.77 -4.44 -21.34
CA GLY A 59 -4.31 -3.36 -22.18
C GLY A 59 -5.32 -2.46 -21.45
N VAL A 60 -5.42 -2.57 -20.11
CA VAL A 60 -6.40 -1.82 -19.31
C VAL A 60 -5.73 -0.66 -18.60
N LYS A 61 -6.24 0.55 -18.83
CA LYS A 61 -5.81 1.74 -18.08
C LYS A 61 -6.49 1.79 -16.72
N VAL A 62 -5.67 1.81 -15.68
CA VAL A 62 -6.11 1.83 -14.28
C VAL A 62 -5.47 3.01 -13.56
N THR A 63 -6.23 3.66 -12.66
CA THR A 63 -5.70 4.72 -11.81
C THR A 63 -4.90 4.14 -10.64
N GLU A 64 -3.88 4.84 -10.17
CA GLU A 64 -3.08 4.43 -9.02
C GLU A 64 -3.94 4.20 -7.77
N GLU A 65 -4.97 5.02 -7.58
CA GLU A 65 -5.89 4.91 -6.44
C GLU A 65 -6.72 3.63 -6.48
N ALA A 66 -7.14 3.17 -7.67
CA ALA A 66 -7.84 1.90 -7.81
C ALA A 66 -6.94 0.73 -7.40
N ILE A 67 -5.66 0.76 -7.79
CA ILE A 67 -4.67 -0.24 -7.37
C ILE A 67 -4.47 -0.19 -5.86
N ARG A 68 -4.28 1.02 -5.29
CA ARG A 68 -4.10 1.20 -3.85
C ARG A 68 -5.26 0.62 -3.05
N LEU A 69 -6.51 0.87 -3.47
CA LEU A 69 -7.70 0.30 -2.85
C LEU A 69 -7.69 -1.24 -2.90
N ARG A 70 -7.42 -1.83 -4.07
CA ARG A 70 -7.34 -3.30 -4.21
C ARG A 70 -6.24 -3.91 -3.34
N LEU A 71 -5.08 -3.25 -3.24
CA LEU A 71 -4.01 -3.72 -2.37
C LEU A 71 -4.43 -3.68 -0.89
N ILE A 72 -5.10 -2.60 -0.45
CA ILE A 72 -5.60 -2.47 0.94
C ILE A 72 -6.67 -3.52 1.25
N GLU A 73 -7.63 -3.74 0.36
CA GLU A 73 -8.65 -4.80 0.48
C GLU A 73 -8.00 -6.19 0.65
N ASN A 74 -6.83 -6.40 0.04
CA ASN A 74 -6.05 -7.64 0.12
C ASN A 74 -4.98 -7.64 1.23
N ASN A 75 -5.08 -6.74 2.21
CA ASN A 75 -4.15 -6.59 3.34
C ASN A 75 -2.70 -6.26 2.93
N ILE A 76 -2.47 -5.81 1.70
CA ILE A 76 -1.19 -5.31 1.22
C ILE A 76 -1.23 -3.80 1.39
N SER A 77 -0.84 -3.35 2.59
CA SER A 77 -0.72 -1.94 2.88
C SER A 77 0.74 -1.57 3.02
N TYR A 78 1.11 -0.40 2.49
CA TYR A 78 2.41 0.21 2.75
C TYR A 78 2.48 0.63 4.22
N LYS A 79 2.86 -0.28 5.11
CA LYS A 79 3.27 0.07 6.47
C LYS A 79 4.71 0.56 6.40
N ARG A 80 4.92 1.87 6.56
CA ARG A 80 6.26 2.39 6.88
C ARG A 80 6.74 1.70 8.14
N ALA A 81 7.98 1.22 8.13
CA ALA A 81 8.64 0.80 9.35
C ALA A 81 8.58 1.97 10.34
N GLN A 82 7.75 1.85 11.37
CA GLN A 82 7.77 2.81 12.45
C GLN A 82 9.07 2.56 13.22
N PRO A 83 9.89 3.58 13.48
CA PRO A 83 10.99 3.41 14.41
C PRO A 83 10.39 2.89 15.71
N MET A 84 10.94 1.80 16.24
CA MET A 84 10.60 1.27 17.56
C MET A 84 11.78 1.57 18.48
N PRO A 85 11.85 2.78 19.10
CA PRO A 85 12.98 3.19 19.91
C PRO A 85 13.25 2.23 21.07
N THR A 86 12.21 1.53 21.54
CA THR A 86 12.27 0.53 22.61
C THR A 86 13.11 -0.71 22.25
N LYS A 87 13.33 -0.99 20.96
CA LYS A 87 14.12 -2.13 20.49
C LYS A 87 15.59 -1.80 20.19
N PHE A 88 16.00 -0.54 20.32
CA PHE A 88 17.37 -0.10 20.06
C PHE A 88 18.26 -0.25 21.30
N ASP A 89 19.57 -0.37 21.08
CA ASP A 89 20.58 -0.31 22.14
C ASP A 89 20.52 1.05 22.86
N LYS A 90 20.21 1.00 24.16
CA LYS A 90 20.06 2.19 25.02
C LYS A 90 21.33 3.03 25.06
N ALA A 91 22.52 2.42 25.06
CA ALA A 91 23.78 3.14 25.15
C ALA A 91 24.03 4.00 23.91
N GLN A 92 23.77 3.44 22.72
CA GLN A 92 23.88 4.17 21.45
C GLN A 92 22.81 5.27 21.34
N GLN A 93 21.60 4.99 21.83
CA GLN A 93 20.51 5.97 21.84
C GLN A 93 20.83 7.19 22.72
N GLU A 94 21.41 6.98 23.91
CA GLU A 94 21.83 8.05 24.80
C GLU A 94 23.00 8.85 24.24
N ALA A 95 23.97 8.19 23.60
CA ALA A 95 25.07 8.86 22.92
C ALA A 95 24.57 9.75 21.76
N PHE A 96 23.57 9.30 21.00
CA PHE A 96 22.96 10.07 19.92
C PHE A 96 22.19 11.29 20.43
N LYS A 97 21.38 11.14 21.49
CA LYS A 97 20.59 12.23 22.09
C LYS A 97 21.44 13.41 22.57
N LYS A 98 22.70 13.16 22.97
CA LYS A 98 23.65 14.20 23.39
C LYS A 98 24.11 15.12 22.26
N ASN A 99 23.95 14.73 20.99
CA ASN A 99 24.40 15.49 19.82
C ASN A 99 23.29 16.30 19.13
N THR A 100 22.03 16.18 19.57
CA THR A 100 20.90 16.88 18.96
C THR A 100 20.60 18.19 19.70
N LYS A 101 20.63 19.33 18.99
CA LYS A 101 20.22 20.64 19.52
C LYS A 101 18.74 20.59 19.93
N PRO A 102 18.35 21.08 21.11
CA PRO A 102 16.95 21.11 21.52
C PRO A 102 16.19 22.14 20.68
N THR A 103 15.31 21.67 19.80
CA THR A 103 14.35 22.52 19.10
C THR A 103 12.97 22.34 19.69
N ILE A 104 12.28 23.46 19.91
CA ILE A 104 10.95 23.62 20.51
C ILE A 104 9.80 22.86 19.82
N TYR A 105 10.03 22.20 18.69
CA TYR A 105 9.00 21.64 17.82
C TYR A 105 8.91 20.11 17.78
N PHE A 106 9.65 19.36 18.61
CA PHE A 106 9.56 17.90 18.58
C PHE A 106 8.38 17.36 19.40
N ARG A 107 7.68 16.37 18.82
CA ARG A 107 6.70 15.54 19.54
C ARG A 107 7.43 14.71 20.60
N ILE A 108 7.06 14.92 21.85
CA ILE A 108 7.52 14.11 22.98
C ILE A 108 6.78 12.78 22.90
N PHE A 109 7.52 11.69 22.72
CA PHE A 109 7.00 10.34 22.91
C PHE A 109 7.10 10.02 24.40
N ILE A 110 5.96 10.01 25.09
CA ILE A 110 5.79 9.55 26.48
C ILE A 110 5.67 8.03 26.48
#